data_AF-W2P7H9-F1
#
_entry.id   AF-W2P7H9-F1
#
_cell.length_a   1.000
_cell.length_b   1.000
_cell.length_c   1.000
_cell.angle_alpha   90.00
_cell.angle_beta   90.00
_cell.angle_gamma   90.00
#
_symmetry.space_group_name_H-M   'P 1'
#
loop_
_entity.id
_entity.type
_entity.pdbx_description
1 polymer ?
#
loop_
_entity_poly.entity_id
_entity_poly.type
_entity_poly.pdbx_seq_one_letter_code
_entity_poly.pdbx_strand_id
1 'polypeptide(L)'
;MPDLSSETSTEVVKLSYWMFAVWWMILLGIHVVAGVYTALYAYCYWFLKDTFLNYNLEVYQIGMPAPYHKMISIVHASMSGLHGVCIILMVSGSIWQRSLSFTPWSSCNADAKSVEDKVFRTRSALMESFSKVYAWGLVVLGFHIHASAQPSLPQCLMQVRPWTASRPSCYLVGFDCHTLAISGRLTEVEEKFSEFDGTTVVQLLILHCPALEMPESIAGFLTLRGIKVYNSTIFDWGESAAITNTNHPEMASLYVIRTNMTNGLLPAGFQSLDFPHNMHDIDFCVTNLHTLPDDLDSKWPHNSVIMIEFSQLLIIPPVILGLEPIYLSVSGNPITEIPPEIFEIPGLLILGIGATNINELPRDVTLPSSTLSVVQLGETNISFFWSWMDQLIEGPMGPVLLWASDSPYCTDLYKIQKGTADTFSVSMSPEYSSYLMNSSETNMEVITNTVICIKSDPHLYFLTIDDFNLAISTPQALVRP
;
A
#
# COMPACT_ATOMS: atom_id res chain seq x y z
N MET A 1 -0.18 55.83 -51.85
CA MET A 1 -0.72 56.31 -50.55
C MET A 1 -1.79 57.33 -50.86
N PRO A 2 -2.99 57.29 -50.25
CA PRO A 2 -3.55 56.40 -49.22
C PRO A 2 -4.43 55.31 -49.89
N ASP A 3 -5.20 54.42 -49.28
CA ASP A 3 -5.25 53.72 -47.98
C ASP A 3 -6.40 52.70 -48.19
N LEU A 4 -6.10 51.41 -48.35
CA LEU A 4 -7.10 50.36 -48.59
C LEU A 4 -7.17 49.49 -47.34
N SER A 5 -7.93 49.94 -46.35
CA SER A 5 -8.21 49.19 -45.13
C SER A 5 -8.99 47.92 -45.49
N SER A 6 -8.37 46.75 -45.29
CA SER A 6 -9.09 45.48 -45.35
C SER A 6 -9.99 45.36 -44.13
N GLU A 7 -11.30 45.51 -44.33
CA GLU A 7 -12.28 45.18 -43.30
C GLU A 7 -12.37 43.65 -43.16
N THR A 8 -11.88 43.13 -42.03
CA THR A 8 -12.10 41.76 -41.60
C THR A 8 -13.52 41.62 -41.06
N SER A 9 -14.38 40.88 -41.77
CA SER A 9 -15.70 40.53 -41.26
C SER A 9 -15.58 39.50 -40.14
N THR A 10 -15.92 39.88 -38.91
CA THR A 10 -16.14 38.95 -37.81
C THR A 10 -17.56 38.39 -37.92
N GLU A 11 -17.69 37.09 -38.20
CA GLU A 11 -18.97 36.39 -38.08
C GLU A 11 -19.39 36.38 -36.60
N VAL A 12 -20.41 37.18 -36.25
CA VAL A 12 -20.96 37.22 -34.88
C VAL A 12 -22.31 36.53 -34.86
N VAL A 13 -22.46 35.50 -34.01
CA VAL A 13 -23.74 34.83 -33.76
C VAL A 13 -24.62 35.76 -32.90
N LYS A 14 -25.74 36.23 -33.44
CA LYS A 14 -26.72 37.04 -32.69
C LYS A 14 -27.57 36.15 -31.79
N LEU A 15 -27.35 36.22 -30.48
CA LEU A 15 -28.17 35.54 -29.47
C LEU A 15 -29.20 36.50 -28.85
N SER A 16 -30.35 35.97 -28.40
CA SER A 16 -31.25 36.74 -27.54
C SER A 16 -30.60 36.97 -26.17
N TYR A 17 -30.97 38.05 -25.48
CA TYR A 17 -30.41 38.37 -24.16
C TYR A 17 -30.54 37.21 -23.17
N TRP A 18 -31.71 36.56 -23.12
CA TRP A 18 -31.95 35.41 -22.25
C TRP A 18 -31.04 34.23 -22.57
N MET A 19 -30.85 33.92 -23.84
CA MET A 19 -29.97 32.82 -24.25
C MET A 19 -28.51 33.15 -23.97
N PHE A 20 -28.12 34.41 -24.17
CA PHE A 20 -26.79 34.91 -23.79
C PHE A 20 -26.56 34.81 -22.27
N ALA A 21 -27.55 35.19 -21.46
CA ALA A 21 -27.47 35.10 -20.01
C ALA A 21 -27.33 33.67 -19.51
N VAL A 22 -28.07 32.73 -20.10
CA VAL A 22 -27.94 31.29 -19.80
C VAL A 22 -26.53 30.79 -20.12
N TRP A 23 -26.00 31.10 -21.31
CA TRP A 23 -24.64 30.71 -21.68
C TRP A 23 -23.57 31.35 -20.81
N TRP A 24 -23.76 32.61 -20.42
CA TRP A 24 -22.86 33.29 -19.49
C TRP A 24 -22.81 32.59 -18.13
N MET A 25 -23.98 32.19 -17.58
CA MET A 25 -24.06 31.43 -16.33
C MET A 25 -23.42 30.05 -16.44
N ILE A 26 -23.64 29.33 -17.55
CA ILE A 26 -23.03 28.02 -17.80
C ILE A 26 -21.50 28.14 -17.83
N LEU A 27 -20.97 29.10 -18.59
CA LEU A 27 -19.52 29.30 -18.73
C LEU A 27 -18.87 29.76 -17.42
N LEU A 28 -19.53 30.65 -16.67
CA LEU A 28 -19.09 31.02 -15.34
C LEU A 28 -19.05 29.78 -14.42
N GLY A 29 -20.11 28.96 -14.45
CA GLY A 29 -20.20 27.73 -13.68
C GLY A 29 -19.08 26.74 -14.00
N ILE A 30 -18.79 26.53 -15.29
CA ILE A 30 -17.67 25.68 -15.73
C ILE A 30 -16.34 26.20 -15.18
N HIS A 31 -16.08 27.51 -15.28
CA HIS A 31 -14.85 28.09 -14.76
C HIS A 31 -14.74 27.97 -13.24
N VAL A 32 -15.83 28.17 -12.50
CA VAL A 32 -15.84 27.98 -11.04
C VAL A 32 -15.57 26.53 -10.67
N VAL A 33 -16.28 25.58 -11.28
CA VAL A 33 -16.09 24.14 -10.99
C VAL A 33 -14.67 23.70 -11.34
N ALA A 34 -14.17 24.06 -12.53
CA ALA A 34 -12.81 23.71 -12.95
C ALA A 34 -11.74 24.37 -12.06
N GLY A 35 -11.92 25.64 -11.71
CA GLY A 35 -11.03 26.37 -10.81
C GLY A 35 -10.98 25.76 -9.41
N VAL A 36 -12.14 25.51 -8.79
CA VAL A 36 -12.22 24.91 -7.45
C VAL A 36 -11.67 23.48 -7.46
N TYR A 37 -12.03 22.67 -8.44
CA TYR A 37 -11.52 21.29 -8.57
C TYR A 37 -9.99 21.28 -8.66
N THR A 38 -9.40 22.10 -9.54
CA THR A 38 -7.94 22.17 -9.68
C THR A 38 -7.25 22.76 -8.46
N ALA A 39 -7.87 23.72 -7.75
CA ALA A 39 -7.37 24.23 -6.48
C ALA A 39 -7.32 23.15 -5.39
N LEU A 40 -8.37 22.34 -5.27
CA LEU A 40 -8.44 21.24 -4.31
C LEU A 40 -7.37 20.17 -4.62
N TYR A 41 -7.19 19.82 -5.90
CA TYR A 41 -6.11 18.92 -6.33
C TYR A 41 -4.73 19.45 -5.97
N ALA A 42 -4.48 20.75 -6.21
CA ALA A 42 -3.23 21.39 -5.85
C ALA A 42 -2.98 21.33 -4.34
N TYR A 43 -4.01 21.62 -3.54
CA TYR A 43 -3.96 21.54 -2.09
C TYR A 43 -3.65 20.11 -1.61
N CYS A 44 -4.37 19.10 -2.09
CA CYS A 44 -4.14 17.71 -1.70
C CYS A 44 -2.70 17.26 -1.98
N TYR A 45 -2.18 17.47 -3.19
CA TYR A 45 -0.80 17.08 -3.53
C TYR A 45 0.27 17.88 -2.78
N TRP A 46 -0.04 19.10 -2.34
CA TRP A 46 0.88 19.91 -1.54
C TRP A 46 1.11 19.30 -0.15
N PHE A 47 0.05 18.82 0.48
CA PHE A 47 0.11 18.26 1.84
C PHE A 47 0.34 16.75 1.87
N LEU A 48 0.06 16.03 0.78
CA LEU A 48 0.14 14.57 0.72
C LEU A 48 1.52 14.06 1.17
N LYS A 49 2.61 14.69 0.73
CA LYS A 49 3.99 14.23 0.98
C LYS A 49 4.30 13.95 2.45
N ASP A 50 3.79 14.76 3.36
CA ASP A 50 4.13 14.70 4.79
C ASP A 50 3.12 13.85 5.60
N THR A 51 2.23 13.13 4.91
CA THR A 51 1.22 12.28 5.56
C THR A 51 1.67 10.83 5.66
N PHE A 52 1.17 10.13 6.70
CA PHE A 52 1.27 8.68 6.80
C PHE A 52 0.68 7.96 5.57
N LEU A 53 -0.35 8.54 4.95
CA LEU A 53 -0.90 8.02 3.69
C LEU A 53 0.17 7.98 2.59
N ASN A 54 0.99 9.02 2.42
CA ASN A 54 2.07 9.02 1.43
C ASN A 54 3.15 7.99 1.75
N TYR A 55 3.50 7.79 3.02
CA TYR A 55 4.41 6.72 3.40
C TYR A 55 3.88 5.36 2.93
N ASN A 56 2.60 5.06 3.17
CA ASN A 56 1.98 3.83 2.67
C ASN A 56 1.96 3.79 1.13
N LEU A 57 1.55 4.87 0.46
CA LEU A 57 1.54 4.93 -1.00
C LEU A 57 2.93 4.71 -1.60
N GLU A 58 4.01 5.22 -1.00
CA GLU A 58 5.38 5.00 -1.46
C GLU A 58 5.89 3.60 -1.17
N VAL A 59 5.65 3.08 0.04
CA VAL A 59 6.00 1.68 0.41
C VAL A 59 5.33 0.71 -0.56
N TYR A 60 4.03 0.91 -0.82
CA TYR A 60 3.28 0.08 -1.75
C TYR A 60 3.43 0.51 -3.23
N GLN A 61 4.22 1.55 -3.53
CA GLN A 61 4.35 2.25 -4.84
C GLN A 61 3.01 2.44 -5.59
N ILE A 62 1.99 2.85 -4.87
CA ILE A 62 0.68 3.19 -5.41
C ILE A 62 0.70 4.68 -5.79
N GLY A 63 0.69 4.98 -7.08
CA GLY A 63 0.62 6.35 -7.60
C GLY A 63 1.98 6.93 -8.02
N MET A 64 2.06 8.26 -8.11
CA MET A 64 3.30 8.95 -8.50
C MET A 64 4.21 9.12 -7.27
N PRO A 65 5.54 8.90 -7.40
CA PRO A 65 6.48 9.09 -6.29
C PRO A 65 6.47 10.52 -5.71
N ALA A 66 6.76 10.67 -4.40
CA ALA A 66 6.73 11.98 -3.74
C ALA A 66 7.61 13.08 -4.34
N PRO A 67 8.74 12.81 -5.03
CA PRO A 67 9.49 13.85 -5.75
C PRO A 67 8.65 14.67 -6.72
N TYR A 68 7.60 14.07 -7.30
CA TYR A 68 6.76 14.72 -8.30
C TYR A 68 5.56 15.47 -7.71
N HIS A 69 5.20 15.25 -6.44
CA HIS A 69 4.00 15.83 -5.81
C HIS A 69 3.99 17.37 -5.84
N LYS A 70 5.14 18.01 -5.57
CA LYS A 70 5.24 19.48 -5.65
C LYS A 70 5.03 19.99 -7.07
N MET A 71 5.57 19.30 -8.08
CA MET A 71 5.38 19.70 -9.48
C MET A 71 3.92 19.58 -9.89
N ILE A 72 3.25 18.48 -9.52
CA ILE A 72 1.81 18.28 -9.78
C ILE A 72 0.99 19.41 -9.14
N SER A 73 1.28 19.75 -7.88
CA SER A 73 0.59 20.82 -7.16
C SER A 73 0.76 22.17 -7.83
N ILE A 74 1.98 22.54 -8.24
CA ILE A 74 2.26 23.81 -8.93
C ILE A 74 1.48 23.90 -10.25
N VAL A 75 1.46 22.82 -11.05
CA VAL A 75 0.74 22.79 -12.32
C VAL A 75 -0.77 23.01 -12.09
N HIS A 76 -1.38 22.29 -11.14
CA HIS A 76 -2.80 22.46 -10.85
C HIS A 76 -3.13 23.84 -10.26
N ALA A 77 -2.26 24.39 -9.41
CA ALA A 77 -2.42 25.73 -8.86
C ALA A 77 -2.39 26.80 -9.96
N SER A 78 -1.51 26.66 -10.96
CA SER A 78 -1.45 27.55 -12.11
C SER A 78 -2.72 27.49 -12.98
N MET A 79 -3.24 26.29 -13.24
CA MET A 79 -4.50 26.10 -13.96
C MET A 79 -5.68 26.72 -13.19
N SER A 80 -5.74 26.52 -11.87
CA SER A 80 -6.73 27.17 -11.01
C SER A 80 -6.61 28.71 -11.09
N GLY A 81 -5.39 29.24 -11.08
CA GLY A 81 -5.13 30.67 -11.21
C GLY A 81 -5.67 31.24 -12.53
N LEU A 82 -5.45 30.55 -13.65
CA LEU A 82 -5.98 30.94 -14.96
C LEU A 82 -7.51 30.98 -14.95
N HIS A 83 -8.17 29.97 -14.38
CA HIS A 83 -9.63 29.99 -14.21
C HIS A 83 -10.11 31.13 -13.31
N GLY A 84 -9.39 31.41 -12.22
CA GLY A 84 -9.64 32.56 -11.35
C GLY A 84 -9.59 33.89 -12.10
N VAL A 85 -8.59 34.07 -12.98
CA VAL A 85 -8.49 35.25 -13.85
C VAL A 85 -9.70 35.34 -14.78
N CYS A 86 -10.13 34.24 -15.42
CA CYS A 86 -11.33 34.23 -16.26
C CYS A 86 -12.58 34.65 -15.48
N ILE A 87 -12.79 34.11 -14.27
CA ILE A 87 -13.91 34.47 -13.40
C ILE A 87 -13.88 35.96 -13.07
N ILE A 88 -12.72 36.49 -12.66
CA ILE A 88 -12.55 37.90 -12.34
C ILE A 88 -12.87 38.76 -13.56
N LEU A 89 -12.38 38.41 -14.76
CA LEU A 89 -12.65 39.16 -15.98
C LEU A 89 -14.14 39.16 -16.35
N MET A 90 -14.82 38.02 -16.23
CA MET A 90 -16.25 37.89 -16.52
C MET A 90 -17.09 38.72 -15.53
N VAL A 91 -16.81 38.61 -14.23
CA VAL A 91 -17.57 39.29 -13.17
C VAL A 91 -17.28 40.79 -13.18
N SER A 92 -16.01 41.19 -13.17
CA SER A 92 -15.61 42.60 -13.18
C SER A 92 -16.04 43.31 -14.45
N GLY A 93 -15.91 42.66 -15.61
CA GLY A 93 -16.41 43.18 -16.88
C GLY A 93 -17.92 43.38 -16.86
N SER A 94 -18.67 42.44 -16.29
CA SER A 94 -20.13 42.52 -16.23
C SER A 94 -20.61 43.63 -15.29
N ILE A 95 -19.92 43.81 -14.15
CA ILE A 95 -20.19 44.90 -13.19
C ILE A 95 -19.87 46.25 -13.84
N TRP A 96 -18.71 46.37 -14.48
CA TRP A 96 -18.25 47.62 -15.10
C TRP A 96 -19.18 48.08 -16.23
N GLN A 97 -19.60 47.15 -17.09
CA GLN A 97 -20.43 47.44 -18.26
C GLN A 97 -21.94 47.46 -17.93
N ARG A 98 -22.33 47.12 -16.69
CA ARG A 98 -23.73 46.96 -16.26
C ARG A 98 -24.55 46.01 -17.15
N SER A 99 -23.86 45.10 -17.84
CA SER A 99 -24.42 44.10 -18.75
C SER A 99 -23.49 42.89 -18.73
N LEU A 100 -24.04 41.69 -18.90
CA LEU A 100 -23.25 40.46 -18.91
C LEU A 100 -22.18 40.52 -20.01
N SER A 101 -20.93 40.31 -19.62
CA SER A 101 -19.79 40.33 -20.52
C SER A 101 -18.73 39.32 -20.07
N PHE A 102 -17.93 38.84 -21.03
CA PHE A 102 -16.88 37.86 -20.74
C PHE A 102 -15.53 38.51 -20.40
N THR A 103 -15.35 39.77 -20.81
CA THR A 103 -14.14 40.55 -20.54
C THR A 103 -14.49 42.02 -20.33
N PRO A 104 -13.67 42.77 -19.57
CA PRO A 104 -13.90 44.18 -19.31
C PRO A 104 -13.68 45.08 -20.53
N TRP A 105 -13.01 44.60 -21.58
CA TRP A 105 -12.80 45.37 -22.81
C TRP A 105 -14.03 45.28 -23.72
N SER A 106 -14.62 46.43 -24.03
CA SER A 106 -15.66 46.53 -25.05
C SER A 106 -15.07 46.29 -26.44
N SER A 107 -15.43 45.19 -27.10
CA SER A 107 -15.31 45.10 -28.56
C SER A 107 -16.68 45.31 -29.17
N CYS A 108 -17.03 46.58 -29.40
CA CYS A 108 -18.17 46.95 -30.21
C CYS A 108 -17.75 48.07 -31.16
N ASN A 109 -17.18 47.70 -32.32
CA ASN A 109 -17.38 48.46 -33.55
C ASN A 109 -18.11 47.52 -34.51
N ALA A 110 -19.42 47.36 -34.30
CA ALA A 110 -20.29 46.65 -35.22
C ALA A 110 -21.25 47.65 -35.89
N ASP A 111 -20.68 48.69 -36.51
CA ASP A 111 -21.38 49.48 -37.53
C ASP A 111 -21.08 48.85 -38.91
N ALA A 112 -21.60 47.63 -39.13
CA ALA A 112 -21.55 46.99 -40.43
C ALA A 112 -22.88 47.24 -41.15
N LYS A 113 -22.85 48.20 -42.08
CA LYS A 113 -23.93 48.44 -43.05
C LYS A 113 -24.33 47.12 -43.71
N SER A 114 -25.64 46.86 -43.76
CA SER A 114 -26.21 45.76 -44.52
C SER A 114 -25.97 45.97 -46.01
N VAL A 115 -25.05 45.19 -46.58
CA VAL A 115 -25.05 44.90 -48.03
C VAL A 115 -25.29 43.40 -48.16
N GLU A 116 -26.43 43.05 -48.77
CA GLU A 116 -26.70 41.69 -49.23
C GLU A 116 -25.72 41.33 -50.34
N ASP A 117 -24.62 40.66 -49.99
CA ASP A 117 -23.82 39.94 -50.97
C ASP A 117 -24.11 38.44 -50.88
N LYS A 118 -24.56 37.89 -52.01
CA LYS A 118 -24.76 36.45 -52.23
C LYS A 118 -23.44 35.73 -51.96
N VAL A 119 -23.37 35.01 -50.85
CA VAL A 119 -22.23 34.19 -50.46
C VAL A 119 -22.01 33.09 -51.49
N PHE A 120 -20.98 33.26 -52.33
CA PHE A 120 -20.33 32.15 -53.01
C PHE A 120 -19.58 31.35 -51.95
N ARG A 121 -19.93 30.06 -51.84
CA ARG A 121 -19.49 29.11 -50.81
C ARG A 121 -17.99 28.78 -50.96
N THR A 122 -17.12 29.65 -50.46
CA THR A 122 -15.70 29.33 -50.29
C THR A 122 -15.54 28.49 -49.02
N ARG A 123 -15.15 27.22 -49.20
CA ARG A 123 -14.79 26.26 -48.14
C ARG A 123 -13.83 26.91 -47.15
N SER A 124 -14.34 27.27 -45.97
CA SER A 124 -13.56 27.88 -44.89
C SER A 124 -12.66 26.84 -44.24
N ALA A 125 -11.36 27.12 -44.15
CA ALA A 125 -10.37 26.30 -43.44
C ALA A 125 -10.76 26.04 -41.97
N LEU A 126 -11.58 26.91 -41.37
CA LEU A 126 -12.16 26.69 -40.04
C LEU A 126 -13.13 25.50 -40.04
N MET A 127 -14.00 25.39 -41.04
CA MET A 127 -14.95 24.28 -41.16
C MET A 127 -14.23 22.95 -41.43
N GLU A 128 -13.09 22.98 -42.12
CA GLU A 128 -12.22 21.82 -42.29
C GLU A 128 -11.51 21.43 -40.97
N SER A 129 -11.07 22.41 -40.17
CA SER A 129 -10.50 22.19 -38.84
C SER A 129 -11.52 21.62 -37.85
N PHE A 130 -12.73 22.18 -37.79
CA PHE A 130 -13.83 21.64 -36.98
C PHE A 130 -14.23 20.23 -37.41
N SER A 131 -14.22 19.93 -38.72
CA SER A 131 -14.47 18.57 -39.23
C SER A 131 -13.41 17.57 -38.75
N LYS A 132 -12.13 17.97 -38.70
CA LYS A 132 -11.04 17.12 -38.18
C LYS A 132 -11.17 16.88 -36.68
N VAL A 133 -11.47 17.90 -35.89
CA VAL A 133 -11.69 17.76 -34.43
C VAL A 133 -12.93 16.91 -34.15
N TYR A 134 -14.02 17.11 -34.90
CA TYR A 134 -15.23 16.32 -34.77
C TYR A 134 -15.00 14.85 -35.15
N ALA A 135 -14.30 14.58 -36.26
CA ALA A 135 -13.94 13.23 -36.67
C ALA A 135 -13.04 12.55 -35.63
N TRP A 136 -12.06 13.26 -35.08
CA TRP A 136 -11.25 12.75 -33.97
C TRP A 136 -12.07 12.48 -32.72
N GLY A 137 -13.03 13.37 -32.40
CA GLY A 137 -13.99 13.16 -31.32
C GLY A 137 -14.81 11.89 -31.49
N LEU A 138 -15.25 11.56 -32.71
CA LEU A 138 -15.94 10.30 -33.01
C LEU A 138 -15.02 9.08 -32.85
N VAL A 139 -13.74 9.18 -33.23
CA VAL A 139 -12.76 8.12 -33.03
C VAL A 139 -12.54 7.86 -31.53
N VAL A 140 -12.30 8.91 -30.75
CA VAL A 140 -12.14 8.82 -29.29
C VAL A 140 -13.42 8.30 -28.62
N LEU A 141 -14.59 8.73 -29.08
CA LEU A 141 -15.88 8.21 -28.61
C LEU A 141 -16.03 6.72 -28.93
N GLY A 142 -15.63 6.29 -30.12
CA GLY A 142 -15.60 4.88 -30.51
C GLY A 142 -14.73 4.04 -29.58
N PHE A 143 -13.51 4.53 -29.27
CA PHE A 143 -12.62 3.89 -28.29
C PHE A 143 -13.22 3.82 -26.89
N HIS A 144 -13.88 4.89 -26.42
CA HIS A 144 -14.57 4.87 -25.13
C HIS A 144 -15.74 3.90 -25.10
N ILE A 145 -16.53 3.84 -26.17
CA ILE A 145 -17.65 2.90 -26.28
C ILE A 145 -17.13 1.46 -26.26
N HIS A 146 -16.09 1.15 -27.06
CA HIS A 146 -15.44 -0.16 -27.06
C HIS A 146 -14.95 -0.55 -25.67
N ALA A 147 -14.19 0.34 -25.02
CA ALA A 147 -13.69 0.10 -23.66
C ALA A 147 -14.82 -0.06 -22.64
N SER A 148 -15.89 0.73 -22.76
CA SER A 148 -17.03 0.71 -21.84
C SER A 148 -17.97 -0.49 -22.05
N ALA A 149 -17.96 -1.09 -23.24
CA ALA A 149 -18.76 -2.26 -23.57
C ALA A 149 -18.19 -3.58 -23.02
N GLN A 150 -16.94 -3.59 -22.55
CA GLN A 150 -16.32 -4.77 -21.93
C GLN A 150 -17.12 -5.22 -20.68
N PRO A 151 -17.32 -6.54 -20.50
CA PRO A 151 -18.09 -7.06 -19.38
C PRO A 151 -17.39 -6.74 -18.07
N SER A 152 -18.19 -6.54 -17.02
CA SER A 152 -17.67 -6.38 -15.66
C SER A 152 -17.60 -7.73 -14.98
N LEU A 153 -16.41 -8.09 -14.50
CA LEU A 153 -16.17 -9.38 -13.88
C LEU A 153 -16.23 -9.26 -12.34
N PRO A 154 -16.93 -10.16 -11.63
CA PRO A 154 -17.05 -10.08 -10.17
C PRO A 154 -15.70 -10.22 -9.46
N GLN A 155 -14.75 -10.96 -10.04
CA GLN A 155 -13.40 -11.13 -9.52
C GLN A 155 -12.50 -9.89 -9.74
N CYS A 156 -12.95 -8.86 -10.46
CA CYS A 156 -12.17 -7.66 -10.73
C CYS A 156 -12.61 -6.50 -9.83
N LEU A 157 -12.09 -6.49 -8.60
CA LEU A 157 -12.41 -5.48 -7.59
C LEU A 157 -12.05 -4.06 -8.05
N MET A 158 -10.98 -3.93 -8.85
CA MET A 158 -10.65 -2.70 -9.57
C MET A 158 -10.44 -3.00 -11.05
N GLN A 159 -11.51 -2.94 -11.83
CA GLN A 159 -11.46 -3.11 -13.28
C GLN A 159 -11.09 -1.81 -13.98
N VAL A 160 -10.05 -1.85 -14.80
CA VAL A 160 -9.66 -0.76 -15.70
C VAL A 160 -10.15 -1.06 -17.11
N ARG A 161 -10.34 -0.01 -17.93
CA ARG A 161 -10.91 -0.13 -19.28
C ARG A 161 -10.02 0.56 -20.31
N PRO A 162 -8.88 -0.05 -20.69
CA PRO A 162 -8.00 0.50 -21.71
C PRO A 162 -8.74 0.55 -23.06
N TRP A 163 -8.55 1.63 -23.82
CA TRP A 163 -9.21 1.82 -25.13
C TRP A 163 -8.93 0.74 -26.16
N THR A 164 -7.78 0.06 -26.07
CA THR A 164 -7.34 -0.95 -27.03
C THR A 164 -7.42 -2.37 -26.50
N ALA A 165 -7.88 -2.58 -25.26
CA ALA A 165 -7.98 -3.91 -24.68
C ALA A 165 -9.11 -4.71 -25.33
N SER A 166 -8.83 -5.97 -25.65
CA SER A 166 -9.82 -6.93 -26.17
C SER A 166 -10.45 -7.77 -25.07
N ARG A 167 -9.78 -7.91 -23.92
CA ARG A 167 -10.22 -8.65 -22.74
C ARG A 167 -10.37 -7.71 -21.54
N PRO A 168 -11.17 -8.07 -20.52
CA PRO A 168 -11.23 -7.34 -19.26
C PRO A 168 -9.84 -7.20 -18.63
N SER A 169 -9.50 -5.98 -18.22
CA SER A 169 -8.22 -5.65 -17.55
C SER A 169 -8.49 -5.33 -16.09
N CYS A 170 -7.77 -5.97 -15.18
CA CYS A 170 -8.09 -5.95 -13.75
C CYS A 170 -6.84 -5.62 -12.96
N TYR A 171 -6.79 -4.43 -12.37
CA TYR A 171 -5.66 -3.98 -11.57
C TYR A 171 -5.56 -4.76 -10.25
N LEU A 172 -6.70 -4.91 -9.58
CA LEU A 172 -6.87 -5.72 -8.37
C LEU A 172 -7.83 -6.85 -8.67
N VAL A 173 -7.34 -8.09 -8.60
CA VAL A 173 -8.13 -9.30 -8.72
C VAL A 173 -8.46 -9.81 -7.32
N GLY A 174 -9.75 -9.90 -7.00
CA GLY A 174 -10.29 -10.58 -5.83
C GLY A 174 -10.78 -11.97 -6.23
N PHE A 175 -9.89 -12.94 -6.20
CA PHE A 175 -10.17 -14.33 -6.48
C PHE A 175 -10.76 -15.02 -5.24
N ASP A 176 -12.05 -14.81 -5.00
CA ASP A 176 -12.77 -15.38 -3.86
C ASP A 176 -13.52 -16.66 -4.25
N CYS A 177 -12.97 -17.82 -3.86
CA CYS A 177 -13.56 -19.12 -4.16
C CYS A 177 -14.98 -19.29 -3.59
N HIS A 178 -15.28 -18.67 -2.44
CA HIS A 178 -16.61 -18.72 -1.84
C HIS A 178 -17.64 -17.96 -2.69
N THR A 179 -17.31 -16.75 -3.12
CA THR A 179 -18.18 -15.92 -3.98
C THR A 179 -18.32 -16.52 -5.38
N LEU A 180 -17.24 -17.11 -5.92
CA LEU A 180 -17.24 -17.78 -7.22
C LEU A 180 -17.89 -19.18 -7.19
N ALA A 181 -18.22 -19.69 -6.00
CA ALA A 181 -18.77 -21.03 -5.79
C ALA A 181 -17.91 -22.17 -6.38
N ILE A 182 -16.58 -22.06 -6.21
CA ILE A 182 -15.58 -23.05 -6.64
C ILE A 182 -14.74 -23.52 -5.45
N SER A 183 -13.96 -24.59 -5.61
CA SER A 183 -13.10 -25.13 -4.55
C SER A 183 -11.65 -24.63 -4.64
N GLY A 184 -11.24 -24.10 -5.80
CA GLY A 184 -9.87 -23.66 -6.07
C GLY A 184 -9.00 -24.73 -6.72
N ARG A 185 -9.60 -25.76 -7.32
CA ARG A 185 -8.86 -26.80 -8.06
C ARG A 185 -8.24 -26.24 -9.34
N LEU A 186 -7.19 -26.88 -9.81
CA LEU A 186 -6.36 -26.40 -10.93
C LEU A 186 -7.20 -25.98 -12.15
N THR A 187 -8.14 -26.83 -12.58
CA THR A 187 -9.00 -26.55 -13.74
C THR A 187 -9.95 -25.38 -13.52
N GLU A 188 -10.46 -25.20 -12.29
CA GLU A 188 -11.36 -24.10 -11.94
C GLU A 188 -10.59 -22.77 -11.89
N VAL A 189 -9.38 -22.79 -11.33
CA VAL A 189 -8.51 -21.60 -11.26
C VAL A 189 -8.08 -21.18 -12.66
N GLU A 190 -7.63 -22.14 -13.49
CA GLU A 190 -7.24 -21.88 -14.87
C GLU A 190 -8.39 -21.28 -15.70
N GLU A 191 -9.59 -21.87 -15.60
CA GLU A 191 -10.78 -21.35 -16.27
C GLU A 191 -11.04 -19.89 -15.89
N LYS A 192 -10.98 -19.56 -14.60
CA LYS A 192 -11.26 -18.20 -14.10
C LYS A 192 -10.15 -17.21 -14.42
N PHE A 193 -8.87 -17.61 -14.40
CA PHE A 193 -7.75 -16.78 -14.83
C PHE A 193 -7.83 -16.49 -16.34
N SER A 194 -8.41 -17.40 -17.12
CA SER A 194 -8.66 -17.21 -18.55
C SER A 194 -9.79 -16.21 -18.89
N GLU A 195 -10.49 -15.64 -17.90
CA GLU A 195 -11.55 -14.64 -18.14
C GLU A 195 -11.01 -13.21 -18.27
N PHE A 196 -9.80 -12.92 -17.76
CA PHE A 196 -9.21 -11.57 -17.75
C PHE A 196 -7.76 -11.57 -18.24
N ASP A 197 -7.27 -10.38 -18.60
CA ASP A 197 -5.88 -10.18 -19.01
C ASP A 197 -4.95 -10.13 -17.79
N GLY A 198 -4.30 -11.26 -17.51
CA GLY A 198 -3.33 -11.42 -16.40
C GLY A 198 -2.19 -10.40 -16.43
N THR A 199 -1.79 -9.89 -17.59
CA THR A 199 -0.69 -8.90 -17.71
C THR A 199 -1.02 -7.56 -17.04
N THR A 200 -2.30 -7.31 -16.76
CA THR A 200 -2.79 -6.08 -16.13
C THR A 200 -2.95 -6.17 -14.62
N VAL A 201 -2.74 -7.36 -14.05
CA VAL A 201 -2.92 -7.64 -12.63
C VAL A 201 -1.71 -7.18 -11.84
N VAL A 202 -1.92 -6.22 -10.96
CA VAL A 202 -0.88 -5.69 -10.06
C VAL A 202 -1.01 -6.29 -8.66
N GLN A 203 -2.23 -6.57 -8.21
CA GLN A 203 -2.51 -7.19 -6.93
C GLN A 203 -3.45 -8.38 -7.10
N LEU A 204 -3.05 -9.53 -6.57
CA LEU A 204 -3.84 -10.76 -6.58
C LEU A 204 -4.23 -11.14 -5.16
N LEU A 205 -5.52 -11.04 -4.85
CA LEU A 205 -6.09 -11.39 -3.57
C LEU A 205 -6.87 -12.71 -3.71
N ILE A 206 -6.32 -13.79 -3.18
CA ILE A 206 -6.91 -15.13 -3.19
C ILE A 206 -7.58 -15.39 -1.86
N LEU A 207 -8.88 -15.62 -1.87
CA LEU A 207 -9.69 -15.73 -0.67
C LEU A 207 -10.49 -17.04 -0.65
N HIS A 208 -10.57 -17.65 0.54
CA HIS A 208 -11.54 -18.70 0.85
C HIS A 208 -11.49 -19.94 -0.06
N CYS A 209 -10.30 -20.30 -0.58
CA CYS A 209 -10.12 -21.45 -1.44
C CYS A 209 -9.75 -22.69 -0.61
N PRO A 210 -10.66 -23.68 -0.43
CA PRO A 210 -10.41 -24.84 0.44
C PRO A 210 -9.43 -25.87 -0.14
N ALA A 211 -9.10 -25.81 -1.43
CA ALA A 211 -8.15 -26.71 -2.08
C ALA A 211 -7.42 -26.00 -3.24
N LEU A 212 -6.77 -24.87 -2.93
CA LEU A 212 -6.07 -24.03 -3.90
C LEU A 212 -4.93 -24.81 -4.57
N GLU A 213 -5.02 -24.95 -5.89
CA GLU A 213 -3.99 -25.48 -6.77
C GLU A 213 -3.59 -24.39 -7.77
N MET A 214 -2.37 -23.87 -7.65
CA MET A 214 -1.92 -22.75 -8.48
C MET A 214 -1.48 -23.22 -9.89
N PRO A 215 -2.09 -22.72 -10.98
CA PRO A 215 -1.67 -23.06 -12.33
C PRO A 215 -0.40 -22.34 -12.80
N GLU A 216 0.25 -22.90 -13.81
CA GLU A 216 1.41 -22.30 -14.51
C GLU A 216 1.07 -20.97 -15.20
N SER A 217 -0.21 -20.71 -15.50
CA SER A 217 -0.67 -19.47 -16.14
C SER A 217 -0.42 -18.21 -15.30
N ILE A 218 -0.15 -18.35 -13.99
CA ILE A 218 0.29 -17.25 -13.13
C ILE A 218 1.56 -16.58 -13.67
N ALA A 219 2.43 -17.32 -14.36
CA ALA A 219 3.64 -16.79 -14.99
C ALA A 219 3.37 -15.70 -16.06
N GLY A 220 2.12 -15.57 -16.53
CA GLY A 220 1.67 -14.50 -17.41
C GLY A 220 1.32 -13.19 -16.72
N PHE A 221 1.38 -13.12 -15.38
CA PHE A 221 0.98 -11.96 -14.59
C PHE A 221 2.16 -11.00 -14.41
N LEU A 222 2.62 -10.43 -15.54
CA LEU A 222 3.92 -9.75 -15.63
C LEU A 222 4.06 -8.48 -14.78
N THR A 223 2.94 -7.85 -14.43
CA THR A 223 2.93 -6.60 -13.61
C THR A 223 2.58 -6.88 -12.14
N LEU A 224 2.53 -8.15 -11.76
CA LEU A 224 2.16 -8.56 -10.41
C LEU A 224 3.18 -8.05 -9.41
N ARG A 225 2.66 -7.33 -8.42
CA ARG A 225 3.42 -6.68 -7.36
C ARG A 225 3.15 -7.29 -6.00
N GLY A 226 1.93 -7.77 -5.77
CA GLY A 226 1.55 -8.35 -4.49
C GLY A 226 0.58 -9.51 -4.64
N ILE A 227 0.76 -10.50 -3.77
CA ILE A 227 -0.11 -11.66 -3.62
C ILE A 227 -0.53 -11.70 -2.16
N LYS A 228 -1.83 -11.78 -1.92
CA LYS A 228 -2.38 -12.09 -0.60
C LYS A 228 -3.28 -13.31 -0.68
N VAL A 229 -2.96 -14.33 0.10
CA VAL A 229 -3.78 -15.52 0.31
C VAL A 229 -4.41 -15.40 1.69
N TYR A 230 -5.73 -15.47 1.79
CA TYR A 230 -6.44 -15.37 3.06
C TYR A 230 -7.43 -16.52 3.24
N ASN A 231 -7.44 -17.11 4.44
CA ASN A 231 -8.40 -18.13 4.87
C ASN A 231 -8.59 -19.25 3.84
N SER A 232 -7.47 -19.82 3.37
CA SER A 232 -7.44 -20.80 2.28
C SER A 232 -6.60 -22.02 2.66
N THR A 233 -6.63 -23.05 1.83
CA THR A 233 -5.70 -24.18 1.93
C THR A 233 -4.97 -24.32 0.62
N ILE A 234 -3.67 -24.05 0.62
CA ILE A 234 -2.75 -24.31 -0.50
C ILE A 234 -2.52 -25.81 -0.55
N PHE A 235 -3.26 -26.47 -1.44
CA PHE A 235 -3.11 -27.90 -1.70
C PHE A 235 -1.91 -28.17 -2.60
N ASP A 236 -1.74 -27.37 -3.65
CA ASP A 236 -0.56 -27.41 -4.51
C ASP A 236 -0.17 -26.02 -5.01
N TRP A 237 1.12 -25.71 -4.93
CA TRP A 237 1.73 -24.56 -5.57
C TRP A 237 3.15 -24.98 -5.94
N GLY A 238 3.22 -25.73 -7.04
CA GLY A 238 4.43 -26.39 -7.51
C GLY A 238 5.42 -25.44 -8.19
N GLU A 239 6.57 -26.01 -8.56
CA GLU A 239 7.67 -25.32 -9.24
C GLU A 239 7.27 -24.73 -10.61
N SER A 240 6.36 -25.39 -11.35
CA SER A 240 5.86 -24.89 -12.64
C SER A 240 5.05 -23.60 -12.52
N ALA A 241 4.53 -23.30 -11.33
CA ALA A 241 3.80 -22.08 -11.00
C ALA A 241 4.61 -21.16 -10.07
N ALA A 242 5.94 -21.29 -10.09
CA ALA A 242 6.80 -20.53 -9.21
C ALA A 242 6.73 -19.03 -9.49
N ILE A 243 6.79 -18.26 -8.40
CA ILE A 243 6.98 -16.82 -8.48
C ILE A 243 8.46 -16.57 -8.74
N THR A 244 8.75 -16.11 -9.96
CA THR A 244 10.12 -15.81 -10.41
C THR A 244 10.31 -14.34 -10.72
N ASN A 245 11.55 -13.85 -10.67
CA ASN A 245 11.94 -12.51 -11.10
C ASN A 245 11.76 -12.34 -12.62
N THR A 246 11.99 -13.39 -13.40
CA THR A 246 11.77 -13.38 -14.85
C THR A 246 10.31 -13.09 -15.21
N ASN A 247 9.36 -13.70 -14.50
CA ASN A 247 7.93 -13.57 -14.79
C ASN A 247 7.24 -12.47 -13.96
N HIS A 248 7.76 -12.15 -12.78
CA HIS A 248 7.18 -11.20 -11.84
C HIS A 248 8.25 -10.23 -11.30
N PRO A 249 8.87 -9.41 -12.16
CA PRO A 249 9.98 -8.52 -11.77
C PRO A 249 9.56 -7.41 -10.80
N GLU A 250 8.27 -7.04 -10.79
CA GLU A 250 7.71 -6.00 -9.91
C GLU A 250 7.21 -6.57 -8.58
N MET A 251 7.34 -7.88 -8.37
CA MET A 251 6.84 -8.56 -7.18
C MET A 251 7.58 -8.05 -5.94
N ALA A 252 6.79 -7.63 -4.94
CA ALA A 252 7.27 -6.88 -3.80
C ALA A 252 6.73 -7.41 -2.47
N SER A 253 5.51 -7.97 -2.43
CA SER A 253 4.91 -8.45 -1.20
C SER A 253 4.12 -9.77 -1.31
N LEU A 254 4.37 -10.70 -0.39
CA LEU A 254 3.69 -11.98 -0.28
C LEU A 254 3.06 -12.11 1.12
N TYR A 255 1.74 -12.18 1.18
CA TYR A 255 1.00 -12.37 2.42
C TYR A 255 0.23 -13.69 2.39
N VAL A 256 0.48 -14.59 3.33
CA VAL A 256 -0.17 -15.91 3.46
C VAL A 256 -0.78 -16.01 4.84
N ILE A 257 -2.08 -15.69 4.93
CA ILE A 257 -2.77 -15.38 6.18
C ILE A 257 -3.88 -16.39 6.42
N ARG A 258 -3.97 -16.94 7.62
CA ARG A 258 -4.97 -17.96 7.99
C ARG A 258 -5.00 -19.12 7.00
N THR A 259 -3.83 -19.58 6.56
CA THR A 259 -3.71 -20.49 5.43
C THR A 259 -2.98 -21.76 5.80
N ASN A 260 -3.58 -22.90 5.44
CA ASN A 260 -2.94 -24.20 5.58
C ASN A 260 -2.20 -24.57 4.29
N MET A 261 -1.02 -25.17 4.43
CA MET A 261 -0.18 -25.67 3.34
C MET A 261 -0.02 -27.18 3.47
N THR A 262 0.06 -27.86 2.33
CA THR A 262 0.28 -29.31 2.29
C THR A 262 1.52 -29.71 3.11
N ASN A 263 1.32 -30.60 4.08
CA ASN A 263 2.34 -31.07 5.04
C ASN A 263 2.96 -30.00 5.94
N GLY A 264 2.40 -28.77 5.97
CA GLY A 264 2.96 -27.67 6.77
C GLY A 264 4.33 -27.20 6.29
N LEU A 265 4.61 -27.35 5.00
CA LEU A 265 5.86 -26.94 4.36
C LEU A 265 5.64 -25.72 3.48
N LEU A 266 6.69 -24.91 3.34
CA LEU A 266 6.72 -23.83 2.36
C LEU A 266 6.50 -24.42 0.95
N PRO A 267 5.53 -23.96 0.15
CA PRO A 267 5.31 -24.46 -1.20
C PRO A 267 6.50 -24.25 -2.14
N ALA A 268 6.70 -25.15 -3.10
CA ALA A 268 7.81 -25.09 -4.05
C ALA A 268 7.76 -23.83 -4.93
N GLY A 269 6.56 -23.32 -5.22
CA GLY A 269 6.36 -22.09 -5.97
C GLY A 269 6.91 -20.83 -5.29
N PHE A 270 7.24 -20.89 -3.99
CA PHE A 270 7.89 -19.80 -3.25
C PHE A 270 9.40 -20.02 -3.06
N GLN A 271 9.99 -21.04 -3.70
CA GLN A 271 11.38 -21.45 -3.50
C GLN A 271 12.23 -21.42 -4.78
N SER A 272 11.83 -20.60 -5.76
CA SER A 272 12.60 -20.43 -7.00
C SER A 272 14.01 -19.92 -6.72
N LEU A 273 15.00 -20.40 -7.48
CA LEU A 273 16.34 -19.80 -7.50
C LEU A 273 16.35 -18.41 -8.17
N ASP A 274 15.41 -18.17 -9.07
CA ASP A 274 15.16 -16.87 -9.70
C ASP A 274 14.04 -16.16 -8.94
N PHE A 275 14.10 -16.08 -7.61
CA PHE A 275 13.05 -15.43 -6.81
C PHE A 275 13.06 -13.89 -7.05
N PRO A 276 11.92 -13.18 -6.97
CA PRO A 276 11.89 -11.74 -7.26
C PRO A 276 12.83 -10.91 -6.39
N HIS A 277 13.68 -10.11 -7.03
CA HIS A 277 14.69 -9.32 -6.33
C HIS A 277 14.09 -8.11 -5.58
N ASN A 278 12.90 -7.65 -5.99
CA ASN A 278 12.18 -6.55 -5.35
C ASN A 278 11.28 -7.01 -4.20
N MET A 279 11.24 -8.32 -3.91
CA MET A 279 10.50 -8.83 -2.76
C MET A 279 11.11 -8.24 -1.50
N HIS A 280 10.28 -7.63 -0.67
CA HIS A 280 10.71 -7.01 0.59
C HIS A 280 9.78 -7.32 1.75
N ASP A 281 8.57 -7.82 1.50
CA ASP A 281 7.58 -8.09 2.54
C ASP A 281 7.04 -9.52 2.39
N ILE A 282 7.35 -10.39 3.35
CA ILE A 282 7.04 -11.81 3.30
C ILE A 282 6.43 -12.25 4.62
N ASP A 283 5.11 -12.42 4.61
CA ASP A 283 4.34 -12.70 5.82
C ASP A 283 3.57 -14.02 5.73
N PHE A 284 3.75 -14.85 6.74
CA PHE A 284 3.00 -16.06 7.02
C PHE A 284 2.38 -15.89 8.41
N CYS A 285 1.08 -15.62 8.49
CA CYS A 285 0.40 -15.38 9.77
C CYS A 285 -0.75 -16.37 9.95
N VAL A 286 -0.79 -17.07 11.08
CA VAL A 286 -1.81 -18.11 11.36
C VAL A 286 -1.76 -19.22 10.31
N THR A 287 -0.65 -19.96 10.27
CA THR A 287 -0.46 -21.04 9.30
C THR A 287 -0.07 -22.35 9.99
N ASN A 288 0.01 -23.44 9.25
CA ASN A 288 0.57 -24.71 9.73
C ASN A 288 2.06 -24.89 9.37
N LEU A 289 2.77 -23.82 9.03
CA LEU A 289 4.20 -23.86 8.68
C LEU A 289 5.04 -24.23 9.90
N HIS A 290 5.80 -25.34 9.83
CA HIS A 290 6.61 -25.82 10.96
C HIS A 290 8.13 -25.78 10.71
N THR A 291 8.56 -25.53 9.47
CA THR A 291 9.98 -25.39 9.11
C THR A 291 10.15 -24.61 7.81
N LEU A 292 11.38 -24.20 7.52
CA LEU A 292 11.80 -23.58 6.26
C LEU A 292 12.91 -24.43 5.61
N PRO A 293 13.03 -24.42 4.27
CA PRO A 293 14.15 -25.05 3.58
C PRO A 293 15.51 -24.47 4.00
N ASP A 294 16.52 -25.33 4.14
CA ASP A 294 17.86 -24.94 4.62
C ASP A 294 18.63 -24.01 3.65
N ASP A 295 18.21 -23.93 2.39
CA ASP A 295 18.86 -23.15 1.33
C ASP A 295 18.08 -21.86 0.96
N LEU A 296 17.08 -21.49 1.76
CA LEU A 296 16.20 -20.35 1.47
C LEU A 296 16.92 -19.00 1.49
N ASP A 297 17.98 -18.87 2.28
CA ASP A 297 18.86 -17.69 2.36
C ASP A 297 19.65 -17.43 1.07
N SER A 298 19.84 -18.46 0.25
CA SER A 298 20.42 -18.32 -1.09
C SER A 298 19.40 -17.92 -2.17
N LYS A 299 18.10 -17.93 -1.83
CA LYS A 299 16.98 -17.73 -2.77
C LYS A 299 16.23 -16.43 -2.51
N TRP A 300 15.80 -16.21 -1.28
CA TRP A 300 15.07 -15.01 -0.89
C TRP A 300 16.01 -13.82 -0.72
N PRO A 301 15.55 -12.59 -1.02
CA PRO A 301 16.38 -11.40 -0.88
C PRO A 301 16.69 -11.09 0.58
N HIS A 302 17.94 -10.70 0.83
CA HIS A 302 18.38 -10.20 2.13
C HIS A 302 17.67 -8.89 2.51
N ASN A 303 17.67 -8.55 3.80
CA ASN A 303 17.09 -7.30 4.32
C ASN A 303 15.58 -7.18 4.08
N SER A 304 14.88 -8.31 3.93
CA SER A 304 13.42 -8.33 3.83
C SER A 304 12.77 -8.15 5.20
N VAL A 305 11.51 -7.73 5.19
CA VAL A 305 10.56 -7.86 6.30
C VAL A 305 10.01 -9.28 6.25
N ILE A 306 10.19 -10.02 7.34
CA ILE A 306 9.77 -11.42 7.44
C ILE A 306 8.94 -11.59 8.72
N MET A 307 7.67 -11.94 8.55
CA MET A 307 6.80 -12.27 9.68
C MET A 307 6.29 -13.70 9.53
N ILE A 308 6.68 -14.61 10.42
CA ILE A 308 6.15 -15.97 10.49
C ILE A 308 5.47 -16.12 11.84
N GLU A 309 4.25 -15.61 11.96
CA GLU A 309 3.54 -15.47 13.22
C GLU A 309 2.41 -16.49 13.39
N PHE A 310 2.16 -16.90 14.63
CA PHE A 310 1.09 -17.86 14.97
C PHE A 310 1.10 -19.11 14.07
N SER A 311 2.30 -19.57 13.74
CA SER A 311 2.52 -20.77 12.93
C SER A 311 2.90 -21.95 13.83
N GLN A 312 3.70 -22.89 13.34
CA GLN A 312 4.05 -24.12 14.07
C GLN A 312 5.56 -24.31 14.20
N LEU A 313 6.35 -23.23 14.15
CA LEU A 313 7.80 -23.29 14.33
C LEU A 313 8.13 -23.70 15.77
N LEU A 314 8.88 -24.80 15.93
CA LEU A 314 9.38 -25.25 17.24
C LEU A 314 10.70 -24.57 17.63
N ILE A 315 11.47 -24.14 16.63
CA ILE A 315 12.74 -23.42 16.75
C ILE A 315 12.77 -22.34 15.68
N ILE A 316 13.66 -21.36 15.83
CA ILE A 316 13.96 -20.42 14.76
C ILE A 316 14.90 -21.10 13.75
N PRO A 317 14.49 -21.33 12.50
CA PRO A 317 15.36 -21.95 11.49
C PRO A 317 16.62 -21.11 11.24
N PRO A 318 17.83 -21.71 11.20
CA PRO A 318 19.09 -20.97 10.98
C PRO A 318 19.10 -20.14 9.70
N VAL A 319 18.37 -20.58 8.67
CA VAL A 319 18.22 -19.88 7.40
C VAL A 319 17.66 -18.46 7.55
N ILE A 320 16.85 -18.19 8.59
CA ILE A 320 16.33 -16.85 8.87
C ILE A 320 17.47 -15.89 9.26
N LEU A 321 18.50 -16.39 9.94
CA LEU A 321 19.66 -15.60 10.33
C LEU A 321 20.47 -15.18 9.08
N GLY A 322 20.63 -16.10 8.13
CA GLY A 322 21.31 -15.85 6.85
C GLY A 322 20.59 -14.86 5.94
N LEU A 323 19.27 -14.71 6.09
CA LEU A 323 18.47 -13.71 5.35
C LEU A 323 18.73 -12.27 5.83
N GLU A 324 19.32 -12.07 7.00
CA GLU A 324 19.58 -10.75 7.60
C GLU A 324 18.35 -9.81 7.50
N PRO A 325 17.18 -10.19 8.03
CA PRO A 325 15.97 -9.38 7.91
C PRO A 325 16.10 -8.04 8.64
N ILE A 326 15.48 -7.00 8.07
CA ILE A 326 15.37 -5.71 8.77
C ILE A 326 14.32 -5.83 9.87
N TYR A 327 13.16 -6.43 9.58
CA TYR A 327 12.10 -6.71 10.55
C TYR A 327 11.88 -8.21 10.59
N LEU A 328 11.89 -8.79 11.79
CA LEU A 328 11.65 -10.20 12.00
C LEU A 328 10.59 -10.38 13.08
N SER A 329 9.56 -11.16 12.79
CA SER A 329 8.67 -11.68 13.84
C SER A 329 8.44 -13.16 13.70
N VAL A 330 8.57 -13.86 14.83
CA VAL A 330 8.20 -15.26 15.01
C VAL A 330 7.20 -15.42 16.16
N SER A 331 6.51 -14.34 16.53
CA SER A 331 5.56 -14.30 17.63
C SER A 331 4.44 -15.35 17.49
N GLY A 332 3.97 -15.91 18.59
CA GLY A 332 2.86 -16.87 18.60
C GLY A 332 3.23 -18.29 18.16
N ASN A 333 4.51 -18.56 17.88
CA ASN A 333 4.99 -19.92 17.60
C ASN A 333 5.36 -20.66 18.90
N PRO A 334 5.28 -22.00 18.95
CA PRO A 334 5.66 -22.82 20.11
C PRO A 334 7.17 -22.92 20.34
N ILE A 335 7.91 -21.83 20.11
CA ILE A 335 9.35 -21.73 20.29
C ILE A 335 9.70 -21.69 21.78
N THR A 336 10.65 -22.52 22.21
CA THR A 336 11.09 -22.60 23.61
C THR A 336 12.45 -21.95 23.87
N GLU A 337 13.23 -21.71 22.83
CA GLU A 337 14.59 -21.17 22.92
C GLU A 337 14.86 -20.21 21.75
N ILE A 338 15.53 -19.10 22.06
CA ILE A 338 15.92 -18.08 21.08
C ILE A 338 17.44 -18.14 20.91
N PRO A 339 17.96 -18.35 19.67
CA PRO A 339 19.40 -18.36 19.42
C PRO A 339 19.99 -16.95 19.65
N PRO A 340 21.20 -16.82 20.25
CA PRO A 340 21.83 -15.52 20.49
C PRO A 340 22.02 -14.71 19.19
N GLU A 341 22.31 -15.39 18.08
CA GLU A 341 22.58 -14.80 16.78
C GLU A 341 21.42 -13.95 16.25
N ILE A 342 20.18 -14.18 16.70
CA ILE A 342 19.03 -13.35 16.27
C ILE A 342 19.18 -11.89 16.70
N PHE A 343 19.81 -11.65 17.86
CA PHE A 343 20.05 -10.31 18.37
C PHE A 343 21.27 -9.67 17.70
N GLU A 344 22.10 -10.46 17.01
CA GLU A 344 23.34 -10.01 16.35
C GLU A 344 23.14 -9.75 14.85
N ILE A 345 21.90 -9.91 14.33
CA ILE A 345 21.56 -9.66 12.91
C ILE A 345 21.88 -8.20 12.54
N PRO A 346 22.76 -7.95 11.56
CA PRO A 346 23.08 -6.60 11.11
C PRO A 346 21.84 -5.90 10.56
N GLY A 347 21.59 -4.66 10.98
CA GLY A 347 20.50 -3.85 10.42
C GLY A 347 19.10 -4.20 10.93
N LEU A 348 18.95 -5.21 11.80
CA LEU A 348 17.68 -5.54 12.45
C LEU A 348 17.16 -4.33 13.22
N LEU A 349 15.93 -3.91 12.94
CA LEU A 349 15.27 -2.75 13.56
C LEU A 349 14.19 -3.18 14.56
N ILE A 350 13.44 -4.23 14.23
CA ILE A 350 12.30 -4.72 15.01
C ILE A 350 12.37 -6.25 15.12
N LEU A 351 12.23 -6.76 16.34
CA LEU A 351 12.17 -8.17 16.64
C LEU A 351 10.87 -8.53 17.39
N GLY A 352 10.06 -9.43 16.84
CA GLY A 352 8.88 -10.02 17.47
C GLY A 352 9.13 -11.46 17.91
N ILE A 353 9.08 -11.72 19.21
CA ILE A 353 9.21 -13.03 19.85
C ILE A 353 8.14 -13.22 20.95
N GLY A 354 7.08 -12.40 20.93
CA GLY A 354 5.98 -12.44 21.89
C GLY A 354 5.10 -13.67 21.71
N ALA A 355 4.32 -14.00 22.73
CA ALA A 355 3.44 -15.19 22.75
C ALA A 355 4.17 -16.49 22.34
N THR A 356 5.45 -16.61 22.69
CA THR A 356 6.25 -17.84 22.56
C THR A 356 6.44 -18.48 23.94
N ASN A 357 6.95 -19.71 23.97
CA ASN A 357 7.14 -20.50 25.20
C ASN A 357 8.52 -20.31 25.84
N ILE A 358 9.11 -19.13 25.64
CA ILE A 358 10.44 -18.78 26.16
C ILE A 358 10.35 -18.33 27.62
N ASN A 359 11.35 -18.72 28.40
CA ASN A 359 11.47 -18.38 29.82
C ASN A 359 12.55 -17.34 30.10
N GLU A 360 13.52 -17.24 29.20
CA GLU A 360 14.64 -16.32 29.25
C GLU A 360 15.08 -15.96 27.81
N LEU A 361 15.73 -14.81 27.68
CA LEU A 361 16.48 -14.46 26.47
C LEU A 361 17.81 -15.23 26.45
N PRO A 362 18.50 -15.34 25.31
CA PRO A 362 19.81 -15.99 25.25
C PRO A 362 20.81 -15.30 26.17
N ARG A 363 21.62 -16.10 26.88
CA ARG A 363 22.61 -15.60 27.84
C ARG A 363 23.83 -14.96 27.17
N ASP A 364 24.25 -15.53 26.04
CA ASP A 364 25.55 -15.25 25.42
C ASP A 364 25.43 -14.42 24.12
N VAL A 365 24.80 -13.24 24.19
CA VAL A 365 24.81 -12.26 23.08
C VAL A 365 26.03 -11.37 23.22
N THR A 366 26.90 -11.41 22.21
CA THR A 366 28.20 -10.71 22.24
C THR A 366 28.11 -9.30 21.68
N LEU A 367 27.47 -9.16 20.52
CA LEU A 367 27.36 -7.89 19.80
C LEU A 367 25.91 -7.70 19.31
N PRO A 368 25.02 -7.20 20.17
CA PRO A 368 23.65 -6.95 19.75
C PRO A 368 23.62 -5.87 18.66
N SER A 369 22.64 -5.99 17.77
CA SER A 369 22.47 -5.12 16.61
C SER A 369 22.27 -3.67 17.05
N SER A 370 23.15 -2.78 16.58
CA SER A 370 23.14 -1.36 16.97
C SER A 370 21.94 -0.57 16.43
N THR A 371 21.20 -1.16 15.48
CA THR A 371 19.97 -0.61 14.92
C THR A 371 18.72 -1.11 15.65
N LEU A 372 18.82 -2.14 16.50
CA LEU A 372 17.65 -2.75 17.13
C LEU A 372 16.96 -1.75 18.06
N SER A 373 15.73 -1.39 17.70
CA SER A 373 14.99 -0.31 18.33
C SER A 373 13.75 -0.81 19.08
N VAL A 374 13.17 -1.93 18.66
CA VAL A 374 11.94 -2.49 19.25
C VAL A 374 12.08 -4.00 19.39
N VAL A 375 11.79 -4.51 20.57
CA VAL A 375 11.63 -5.94 20.84
C VAL A 375 10.24 -6.19 21.44
N GLN A 376 9.42 -6.97 20.77
CA GLN A 376 8.16 -7.45 21.30
C GLN A 376 8.35 -8.84 21.91
N LEU A 377 8.18 -8.93 23.22
CA LEU A 377 8.31 -10.15 24.01
C LEU A 377 7.13 -10.36 24.97
N GLY A 378 6.03 -9.64 24.76
CA GLY A 378 4.82 -9.75 25.57
C GLY A 378 4.23 -11.16 25.51
N GLU A 379 3.46 -11.53 26.53
CA GLU A 379 2.87 -12.86 26.68
C GLU A 379 3.90 -14.01 26.71
N THR A 380 5.12 -13.74 27.18
CA THR A 380 6.16 -14.77 27.44
C THR A 380 6.35 -14.96 28.95
N ASN A 381 7.15 -15.96 29.35
CA ASN A 381 7.46 -16.21 30.76
C ASN A 381 8.75 -15.49 31.23
N ILE A 382 9.16 -14.42 30.53
CA ILE A 382 10.36 -13.66 30.87
C ILE A 382 10.16 -12.92 32.21
N SER A 383 11.09 -13.16 33.14
CA SER A 383 11.07 -12.58 34.50
C SER A 383 12.30 -11.72 34.81
N PHE A 384 13.31 -11.74 33.95
CA PHE A 384 14.55 -10.98 34.11
C PHE A 384 15.23 -10.72 32.75
N PHE A 385 16.24 -9.85 32.77
CA PHE A 385 17.04 -9.50 31.60
C PHE A 385 18.54 -9.69 31.88
N TRP A 386 19.27 -10.24 30.92
CA TRP A 386 20.73 -10.44 30.98
C TRP A 386 21.51 -9.13 30.81
N SER A 387 22.76 -9.10 31.27
CA SER A 387 23.61 -7.91 31.27
C SER A 387 23.88 -7.33 29.88
N TRP A 388 23.87 -8.15 28.83
CA TRP A 388 24.10 -7.67 27.46
C TRP A 388 23.00 -6.70 26.98
N MET A 389 21.81 -6.72 27.59
CA MET A 389 20.73 -5.76 27.31
C MET A 389 21.15 -4.31 27.62
N ASP A 390 22.10 -4.11 28.53
CA ASP A 390 22.61 -2.77 28.86
C ASP A 390 23.23 -2.10 27.62
N GLN A 391 23.84 -2.89 26.71
CA GLN A 391 24.39 -2.38 25.45
C GLN A 391 23.29 -1.82 24.51
N LEU A 392 22.09 -2.39 24.54
CA LEU A 392 20.94 -1.90 23.77
C LEU A 392 20.30 -0.65 24.39
N ILE A 393 20.48 -0.44 25.69
CA ILE A 393 20.00 0.76 26.40
C ILE A 393 20.94 1.95 26.12
N GLU A 394 22.24 1.69 26.12
CA GLU A 394 23.31 2.66 25.85
C GLU A 394 23.58 2.87 24.35
N GLY A 395 22.84 2.17 23.49
CA GLY A 395 23.06 2.14 22.05
C GLY A 395 22.89 3.50 21.36
N PRO A 396 23.45 3.66 20.14
CA PRO A 396 23.43 4.92 19.41
C PRO A 396 22.02 5.35 18.95
N MET A 397 21.07 4.42 18.88
CA MET A 397 19.66 4.67 18.55
C MET A 397 18.85 5.19 19.74
N GLY A 398 19.46 5.31 20.93
CA GLY A 398 18.76 5.50 22.19
C GLY A 398 18.31 4.15 22.78
N PRO A 399 17.58 4.17 23.90
CA PRO A 399 17.17 2.95 24.57
C PRO A 399 16.21 2.14 23.69
N VAL A 400 16.51 0.84 23.52
CA VAL A 400 15.59 -0.12 22.92
C VAL A 400 14.23 -0.09 23.62
N LEU A 401 13.16 -0.31 22.87
CA LEU A 401 11.80 -0.39 23.39
C LEU A 401 11.37 -1.85 23.55
N LEU A 402 11.17 -2.28 24.80
CA LEU A 402 10.79 -3.64 25.16
C LEU A 402 9.30 -3.70 25.47
N TRP A 403 8.51 -4.28 24.57
CA TRP A 403 7.09 -4.55 24.82
C TRP A 403 6.97 -5.89 25.53
N ALA A 404 6.76 -5.84 26.84
CA ALA A 404 6.82 -7.01 27.72
C ALA A 404 5.50 -7.25 28.46
N SER A 405 4.37 -6.75 27.94
CA SER A 405 3.06 -6.88 28.57
C SER A 405 2.71 -8.35 28.87
N ASP A 406 1.93 -8.57 29.94
CA ASP A 406 1.53 -9.91 30.40
C ASP A 406 2.69 -10.88 30.71
N SER A 407 3.90 -10.37 31.00
CA SER A 407 5.04 -11.15 31.51
C SER A 407 5.17 -11.11 33.04
N PRO A 408 5.86 -12.08 33.66
CA PRO A 408 6.26 -12.01 35.06
C PRO A 408 7.07 -10.76 35.40
N TYR A 409 7.97 -10.30 34.52
CA TYR A 409 8.74 -9.08 34.72
C TYR A 409 7.83 -7.85 34.89
N CYS A 410 6.86 -7.68 34.00
CA CYS A 410 5.90 -6.56 34.08
C CYS A 410 4.99 -6.66 35.32
N THR A 411 4.66 -7.88 35.74
CA THR A 411 3.92 -8.11 36.99
C THR A 411 4.71 -7.63 38.21
N ASP A 412 6.01 -7.87 38.25
CA ASP A 412 6.87 -7.40 39.34
C ASP A 412 7.12 -5.90 39.26
N LEU A 413 7.38 -5.36 38.07
CA LEU A 413 7.55 -3.92 37.87
C LEU A 413 6.32 -3.14 38.37
N TYR A 414 5.12 -3.65 38.09
CA TYR A 414 3.88 -3.06 38.60
C TYR A 414 3.82 -3.04 40.14
N LYS A 415 4.21 -4.14 40.80
CA LYS A 415 4.23 -4.21 42.27
C LYS A 415 5.24 -3.23 42.88
N ILE A 416 6.39 -3.08 42.24
CA ILE A 416 7.46 -2.14 42.64
C ILE A 416 6.97 -0.71 42.50
N GLN A 417 6.39 -0.34 41.36
CA GLN A 417 5.84 1.00 41.12
C GLN A 417 4.70 1.35 42.09
N LYS A 418 3.95 0.36 42.57
CA LYS A 418 2.92 0.54 43.60
C LYS A 418 3.44 0.54 45.05
N GLY A 419 4.73 0.29 45.28
CA GLY A 419 5.30 0.17 46.63
C GLY A 419 4.83 -1.06 47.40
N THR A 420 4.35 -2.09 46.69
CA THR A 420 3.95 -3.38 47.30
C THR A 420 5.08 -4.42 47.33
N ALA A 421 6.18 -4.13 46.64
CA ALA A 421 7.45 -4.86 46.66
C ALA A 421 8.60 -3.86 46.47
N ASP A 422 9.77 -4.12 47.04
CA ASP A 422 10.94 -3.24 46.89
C ASP A 422 11.89 -3.69 45.76
N THR A 423 11.84 -4.97 45.37
CA THR A 423 12.71 -5.58 44.35
C THR A 423 11.94 -6.57 43.47
N PHE A 424 12.52 -6.94 42.33
CA PHE A 424 12.02 -8.03 41.48
C PHE A 424 12.01 -9.38 42.23
N SER A 425 11.14 -10.31 41.84
CA SER A 425 10.97 -11.60 42.54
C SER A 425 12.11 -12.58 42.29
N VAL A 426 12.82 -12.44 41.18
CA VAL A 426 14.00 -13.25 40.84
C VAL A 426 15.19 -12.85 41.73
N SER A 427 15.95 -13.84 42.20
CA SER A 427 17.16 -13.58 43.00
C SER A 427 18.19 -12.79 42.20
N MET A 428 18.74 -11.71 42.79
CA MET A 428 19.75 -10.89 42.13
C MET A 428 20.97 -11.72 41.71
N SER A 429 21.42 -11.48 40.47
CA SER A 429 22.61 -12.07 39.88
C SER A 429 23.48 -10.96 39.29
N PRO A 430 24.82 -11.02 39.41
CA PRO A 430 25.72 -10.07 38.75
C PRO A 430 25.70 -10.17 37.21
N GLU A 431 25.08 -11.22 36.66
CA GLU A 431 24.96 -11.44 35.21
C GLU A 431 23.70 -10.79 34.61
N TYR A 432 22.87 -10.19 35.45
CA TYR A 432 21.66 -9.51 34.99
C TYR A 432 21.93 -8.06 34.63
N SER A 433 21.02 -7.48 33.84
CA SER A 433 21.04 -6.07 33.45
C SER A 433 21.12 -5.16 34.67
N SER A 434 22.13 -4.30 34.68
CA SER A 434 22.36 -3.33 35.76
C SER A 434 21.31 -2.22 35.76
N TYR A 435 20.67 -1.98 34.61
CA TYR A 435 19.55 -1.07 34.44
C TYR A 435 18.22 -1.73 34.77
N LEU A 436 17.88 -2.84 34.09
CA LEU A 436 16.54 -3.42 34.11
C LEU A 436 16.26 -4.26 35.36
N MET A 437 17.28 -4.83 36.02
CA MET A 437 17.08 -5.60 37.25
C MET A 437 17.34 -4.81 38.54
N ASN A 438 17.50 -3.48 38.44
CA ASN A 438 17.75 -2.60 39.58
C ASN A 438 16.58 -1.62 39.79
N SER A 439 15.83 -1.82 40.87
CA SER A 439 14.64 -1.03 41.21
C SER A 439 14.94 0.30 41.93
N SER A 440 16.19 0.76 41.93
CA SER A 440 16.54 2.05 42.54
C SER A 440 15.80 3.22 41.89
N GLU A 441 15.59 4.32 42.65
CA GLU A 441 14.97 5.54 42.11
C GLU A 441 15.69 6.08 40.88
N THR A 442 17.02 5.91 40.81
CA THR A 442 17.83 6.34 39.66
C THR A 442 17.55 5.55 38.39
N ASN A 443 17.25 4.26 38.51
CA ASN A 443 17.07 3.37 37.36
C ASN A 443 15.60 3.24 36.96
N MET A 444 14.67 3.64 37.85
CA MET A 444 13.23 3.58 37.57
C MET A 444 12.83 4.40 36.33
N GLU A 445 13.47 5.54 36.08
CA GLU A 445 13.24 6.34 34.87
C GLU A 445 13.67 5.58 33.61
N VAL A 446 14.85 4.94 33.63
CA VAL A 446 15.34 4.11 32.53
C VAL A 446 14.40 2.94 32.28
N ILE A 447 14.03 2.19 33.33
CA ILE A 447 13.10 1.06 33.22
C ILE A 447 11.76 1.50 32.60
N THR A 448 11.21 2.64 33.03
CA THR A 448 9.91 3.13 32.56
C THR A 448 9.96 3.60 31.10
N ASN A 449 11.10 4.12 30.65
CA ASN A 449 11.29 4.55 29.26
C ASN A 449 11.64 3.38 28.32
N THR A 450 12.25 2.31 28.85
CA THR A 450 12.68 1.13 28.08
C THR A 450 11.60 0.05 28.03
N VAL A 451 10.88 -0.22 29.12
CA VAL A 451 9.93 -1.34 29.21
C VAL A 451 8.48 -0.88 29.20
N ILE A 452 7.76 -1.28 28.16
CA ILE A 452 6.33 -1.06 28.02
C ILE A 452 5.57 -2.29 28.52
N CYS A 453 4.85 -2.10 29.64
CA CYS A 453 3.95 -3.09 30.24
C CYS A 453 2.46 -2.86 29.90
N ILE A 454 2.18 -2.04 28.89
CA ILE A 454 0.82 -1.79 28.41
C ILE A 454 0.42 -2.92 27.47
N LYS A 455 -0.79 -3.44 27.65
CA LYS A 455 -1.34 -4.48 26.78
C LYS A 455 -1.28 -4.06 25.31
N SER A 456 -0.63 -4.89 24.51
CA SER A 456 -0.50 -4.74 23.06
C SER A 456 -0.75 -6.09 22.40
N ASP A 457 -1.11 -6.07 21.12
CA ASP A 457 -1.12 -7.32 20.36
C ASP A 457 0.32 -7.85 20.24
N PRO A 458 0.55 -9.16 20.43
CA PRO A 458 1.88 -9.76 20.36
C PRO A 458 2.37 -9.99 18.92
N HIS A 459 1.48 -9.85 17.93
CA HIS A 459 1.81 -9.91 16.50
C HIS A 459 2.11 -8.52 15.94
N LEU A 460 3.10 -8.44 15.07
CA LEU A 460 3.39 -7.28 14.23
C LEU A 460 2.49 -7.23 12.99
N TYR A 461 2.02 -8.38 12.47
CA TYR A 461 1.13 -8.40 11.32
C TYR A 461 -0.24 -7.80 11.67
N PHE A 462 -0.82 -6.99 10.79
CA PHE A 462 -2.13 -6.35 11.02
C PHE A 462 -3.32 -7.31 10.84
N LEU A 463 -3.32 -8.44 11.55
CA LEU A 463 -4.29 -9.53 11.41
C LEU A 463 -5.73 -9.07 11.66
N THR A 464 -5.95 -8.21 12.66
CA THR A 464 -7.29 -7.71 13.02
C THR A 464 -7.95 -6.93 11.88
N ILE A 465 -7.16 -6.23 11.06
CA ILE A 465 -7.65 -5.48 9.90
C ILE A 465 -8.07 -6.45 8.79
N ASP A 466 -7.25 -7.43 8.48
CA ASP A 466 -7.59 -8.44 7.48
C ASP A 466 -8.82 -9.26 7.90
N ASP A 467 -8.86 -9.68 9.16
CA ASP A 467 -10.01 -10.40 9.73
C ASP A 467 -11.31 -9.60 9.65
N PHE A 468 -11.25 -8.30 9.88
CA PHE A 468 -12.42 -7.42 9.77
C PHE A 468 -12.89 -7.27 8.32
N ASN A 469 -11.98 -7.15 7.37
CA ASN A 469 -12.30 -6.82 5.98
C ASN A 469 -12.54 -8.05 5.08
N LEU A 470 -11.88 -9.17 5.37
CA LEU A 470 -11.81 -10.32 4.47
C LEU A 470 -12.59 -11.54 4.96
N ALA A 471 -12.84 -11.68 6.27
CA ALA A 471 -13.48 -12.88 6.78
C ALA A 471 -14.97 -12.99 6.42
N ILE A 472 -15.40 -14.18 5.96
CA ILE A 472 -16.82 -14.49 5.73
C ILE A 472 -17.60 -14.66 7.05
N SER A 473 -16.92 -15.10 8.10
CA SER A 473 -17.50 -15.35 9.42
C SER A 473 -16.47 -15.04 10.50
N THR A 474 -16.88 -15.08 11.77
CA THR A 474 -15.96 -14.83 12.89
C THR A 474 -14.71 -15.71 12.76
N PRO A 475 -13.52 -15.12 12.61
CA PRO A 475 -12.29 -15.88 12.44
C PRO A 475 -12.01 -16.78 13.64
N GLN A 476 -11.30 -17.88 13.40
CA GLN A 476 -10.84 -18.73 14.48
C GLN A 476 -9.93 -17.94 15.42
N ALA A 477 -10.15 -18.08 16.72
CA ALA A 477 -9.30 -17.48 17.73
C ALA A 477 -7.86 -17.98 17.55
N LEU A 478 -6.90 -17.09 17.81
CA LEU A 478 -5.49 -17.45 17.78
C LEU A 478 -5.23 -18.56 18.81
N VAL A 479 -4.63 -19.65 18.36
CA VAL A 479 -4.14 -20.70 19.24
C VAL A 479 -2.84 -20.19 19.84
N ARG A 480 -2.84 -19.94 21.15
CA ARG A 480 -1.63 -19.56 21.89
C ARG A 480 -0.92 -20.84 22.33
N PRO A 481 0.41 -20.92 22.14
CA PRO A 481 1.19 -22.10 22.46
C PRO A 481 1.37 -22.35 23.97
#